data_AF-A0A9X1LAY8-F1
#
_entry.id   AF-A0A9X1LAY8-F1
#
_cell.length_a   1.000
_cell.length_b   1.000
_cell.length_c   1.000
_cell.angle_alpha   90.00
_cell.angle_beta   90.00
_cell.angle_gamma   90.00
#
_symmetry.space_group_name_H-M   'P 1'
#
loop_
_entity.id
_entity.type
_entity.pdbx_description
1 polymer ?
#
loop_
_entity_poly.entity_id
_entity_poly.type
_entity_poly.pdbx_seq_one_letter_code
_entity_poly.pdbx_strand_id
1 'polypeptide(L)'
;MKADPKLGVWLAFAATLSLLTGCAWPTVEGFTATMARFVGASEADLVAGLGVPVRTYEAGGRRFLQYEEQRIVTYPGSPYFGGWHGGWWAPGGFGPTFETRFCSVTFALRAGRVEAFSFRGNDCRAVPQPR
;
A
#
# COMPACT_ATOMS: atom_id res chain seq x y z
N MET A 1 -11.37 6.14 54.67
CA MET A 1 -11.30 6.54 53.24
C MET A 1 -11.80 5.38 52.41
N LYS A 2 -13.04 5.47 51.89
CA LYS A 2 -13.73 4.37 51.22
C LYS A 2 -13.54 4.57 49.72
N ALA A 3 -12.78 3.69 49.07
CA ALA A 3 -12.55 3.78 47.63
C ALA A 3 -13.88 3.54 46.90
N ASP A 4 -14.29 4.51 46.08
CA ASP A 4 -15.54 4.43 45.33
C ASP A 4 -15.41 3.41 44.20
N PRO A 5 -16.17 2.30 44.21
CA PRO A 5 -16.03 1.21 43.23
C PRO A 5 -16.39 1.63 41.80
N LYS A 6 -17.03 2.80 41.65
CA LYS A 6 -17.39 3.37 40.36
C LYS A 6 -16.15 3.76 39.54
N LEU A 7 -15.06 4.23 40.17
CA LEU A 7 -13.83 4.62 39.46
C LEU A 7 -13.15 3.43 38.75
N GLY A 8 -13.20 2.23 39.33
CA GLY A 8 -12.58 1.04 38.75
C GLY A 8 -13.28 0.55 37.47
N VAL A 9 -14.60 0.74 37.39
CA VAL A 9 -15.41 0.31 36.23
C VAL A 9 -15.17 1.23 35.02
N TRP A 10 -15.01 2.54 35.24
CA TRP A 10 -14.68 3.51 34.18
C TRP A 10 -13.25 3.31 33.63
N LEU A 11 -12.29 2.96 34.49
CA LEU A 11 -10.92 2.65 34.09
C LEU A 11 -10.83 1.35 33.26
N ALA A 12 -11.60 0.32 33.60
CA ALA A 12 -11.65 -0.92 32.83
C ALA A 12 -12.30 -0.74 31.44
N PHE A 13 -13.34 0.09 31.35
CA PHE A 13 -14.01 0.40 30.08
C PHE A 13 -13.10 1.22 29.13
N ALA A 14 -12.34 2.19 29.66
CA ALA A 14 -11.38 2.96 28.88
C ALA A 14 -10.20 2.13 28.38
N ALA A 15 -9.72 1.16 29.18
CA ALA A 15 -8.62 0.27 28.78
C ALA A 15 -8.99 -0.69 27.64
N THR A 16 -10.27 -1.07 27.54
CA THR A 16 -10.75 -2.01 26.53
C THR A 16 -10.98 -1.34 25.16
N LEU A 17 -11.27 -0.03 25.14
CA LEU A 17 -11.57 0.71 23.91
C LEU A 17 -10.31 1.08 23.09
N SER A 18 -9.13 1.10 23.72
CA SER A 18 -7.85 1.40 23.07
C SER A 18 -7.32 0.29 22.16
N LEU A 19 -7.94 -0.91 22.19
CA LEU A 19 -7.51 -2.08 21.41
C LEU A 19 -8.12 -2.16 20.01
N LEU A 20 -8.99 -1.21 19.62
CA LEU A 20 -9.75 -1.23 18.36
C LEU A 20 -9.21 -0.30 17.26
N THR A 21 -8.02 0.30 17.42
CA THR A 21 -7.42 1.25 16.46
C THR A 21 -6.66 0.58 15.30
N GLY A 22 -6.99 -0.67 14.97
CA GLY A 22 -6.21 -1.52 14.06
C GLY A 22 -6.51 -1.42 12.56
N CYS A 23 -7.27 -0.43 12.08
CA CYS A 23 -7.39 -0.22 10.63
C CYS A 23 -6.07 0.37 10.10
N ALA A 24 -5.08 -0.49 9.88
CA ALA A 24 -3.84 -0.14 9.18
C ALA A 24 -4.18 0.13 7.71
N TRP A 25 -4.60 1.37 7.43
CA TRP A 25 -4.78 1.82 6.07
C TRP A 25 -3.43 1.75 5.33
N PRO A 26 -3.42 1.33 4.05
CA PRO A 26 -2.18 1.30 3.29
C PRO A 26 -1.62 2.72 3.11
N THR A 27 -0.44 2.98 3.67
CA THR A 27 0.21 4.30 3.61
C THR A 27 1.55 4.26 2.88
N VAL A 28 1.96 5.42 2.36
CA VAL A 28 3.27 5.61 1.72
C VAL A 28 4.38 5.56 2.77
N GLU A 29 4.12 6.06 3.97
CA GLU A 29 5.05 6.03 5.10
C GLU A 29 5.34 4.59 5.52
N GLY A 30 4.31 3.74 5.59
CA GLY A 30 4.47 2.32 5.88
C GLY A 30 5.26 1.59 4.80
N PHE A 31 5.04 1.95 3.52
CA PHE A 31 5.83 1.40 2.41
C PHE A 31 7.30 1.79 2.54
N THR A 32 7.56 3.08 2.76
CA THR A 32 8.90 3.64 2.92
C THR A 32 9.62 2.96 4.08
N ALA A 33 8.96 2.80 5.22
CA ALA A 33 9.52 2.11 6.39
C ALA A 33 9.81 0.62 6.11
N THR A 34 8.98 -0.05 5.29
CA THR A 34 9.20 -1.45 4.92
C THR A 34 10.41 -1.58 4.00
N MET A 35 10.51 -0.74 2.97
CA MET A 35 11.65 -0.75 2.04
C MET A 35 12.95 -0.34 2.73
N ALA A 36 12.89 0.59 3.69
CA ALA A 36 14.04 1.03 4.47
C ALA A 36 14.72 -0.09 5.27
N ARG A 37 14.00 -1.16 5.61
CA ARG A 37 14.57 -2.34 6.32
C ARG A 37 15.61 -3.08 5.49
N PHE A 38 15.57 -2.94 4.17
CA PHE A 38 16.53 -3.57 3.28
C PHE A 38 17.82 -2.76 3.11
N VAL A 39 17.89 -1.52 3.61
CA VAL A 39 19.13 -0.74 3.55
C VAL A 39 20.23 -1.46 4.35
N GLY A 40 21.37 -1.73 3.71
CA GLY A 40 22.47 -2.53 4.25
C GLY A 40 22.35 -4.05 4.04
N ALA A 41 21.18 -4.55 3.66
CA ALA A 41 20.96 -5.97 3.36
C ALA A 41 21.76 -6.41 2.13
N SER A 42 22.04 -7.71 2.03
CA SER A 42 22.68 -8.26 0.83
C SER A 42 21.70 -8.33 -0.34
N GLU A 43 22.22 -8.42 -1.57
CA GLU A 43 21.39 -8.70 -2.76
C GLU A 43 20.56 -9.99 -2.58
N ALA A 44 21.14 -11.02 -1.97
CA ALA A 44 20.46 -12.28 -1.71
C ALA A 44 19.28 -12.12 -0.74
N ASP A 45 19.45 -11.35 0.35
CA ASP A 45 18.39 -11.08 1.31
C ASP A 45 17.26 -10.24 0.69
N LEU A 46 17.63 -9.27 -0.15
CA LEU A 46 16.66 -8.45 -0.88
C LEU A 46 15.82 -9.32 -1.82
N VAL A 47 16.47 -10.19 -2.59
CA VAL A 47 15.79 -11.12 -3.52
C VAL A 47 14.96 -12.15 -2.76
N ALA A 48 15.42 -12.64 -1.62
CA ALA A 48 14.65 -13.54 -0.77
C ALA A 48 13.39 -12.86 -0.19
N GLY A 49 13.48 -11.57 0.14
CA GLY A 49 12.36 -10.81 0.71
C GLY A 49 11.35 -10.28 -0.31
N LEU A 50 11.80 -9.86 -1.50
CA LEU A 50 10.97 -9.20 -2.52
C LEU A 50 10.74 -10.05 -3.78
N GLY A 51 11.46 -11.17 -3.93
CA GLY A 51 11.48 -11.97 -5.14
C GLY A 51 12.54 -11.53 -6.14
N VAL A 52 12.45 -12.01 -7.37
CA VAL A 52 13.40 -11.67 -8.44
C VAL A 52 13.03 -10.32 -9.06
N PRO A 53 13.99 -9.39 -9.24
CA PRO A 53 13.72 -8.08 -9.83
C PRO A 53 13.30 -8.21 -11.30
N VAL A 54 12.39 -7.33 -11.72
CA VAL A 54 11.92 -7.28 -13.11
C VAL A 54 12.95 -6.67 -14.05
N ARG A 55 13.84 -5.81 -13.52
CA ARG A 55 14.93 -5.19 -14.29
C ARG A 55 16.16 -5.00 -13.42
N THR A 56 17.32 -5.19 -14.02
CA THR A 56 18.62 -4.94 -13.40
C THR A 56 19.46 -4.05 -14.30
N TYR A 57 20.20 -3.11 -13.73
CA TYR A 57 21.10 -2.23 -14.46
C TYR A 57 22.39 -2.00 -13.68
N GLU A 58 23.53 -1.86 -14.34
CA GLU A 58 24.81 -1.59 -13.69
C GLU A 58 25.48 -0.36 -14.29
N ALA A 59 25.90 0.57 -13.44
CA ALA A 59 26.61 1.77 -13.86
C ALA A 59 27.44 2.34 -12.69
N GLY A 60 28.66 2.80 -13.00
CA GLY A 60 29.49 3.52 -12.03
C GLY A 60 29.80 2.73 -10.74
N GLY A 61 30.01 1.41 -10.87
CA GLY A 61 30.26 0.52 -9.73
C GLY A 61 29.05 0.29 -8.82
N ARG A 62 27.85 0.66 -9.29
CA ARG A 62 26.58 0.39 -8.61
C ARG A 62 25.72 -0.52 -9.46
N ARG A 63 24.96 -1.37 -8.76
CA ARG A 63 23.95 -2.24 -9.36
C ARG A 63 22.57 -1.76 -8.93
N PHE A 64 21.64 -1.68 -9.85
CA PHE A 64 20.28 -1.20 -9.63
C PHE A 64 19.32 -2.35 -9.87
N LEU A 65 18.49 -2.67 -8.87
CA LEU A 65 17.49 -3.72 -8.94
C LEU A 65 16.11 -3.07 -8.84
N GLN A 66 15.33 -3.16 -9.91
CA GLN A 66 14.00 -2.59 -9.99
C GLN A 66 12.95 -3.69 -9.81
N TYR A 67 11.99 -3.41 -8.93
CA TYR A 67 10.77 -4.16 -8.72
C TYR A 67 9.59 -3.30 -9.18
N GLU A 68 8.54 -3.97 -9.62
CA GLU A 68 7.34 -3.31 -10.13
C GLU A 68 6.11 -4.11 -9.75
N GLU A 69 5.12 -3.40 -9.24
CA GLU A 69 3.78 -3.91 -8.99
C GLU A 69 2.80 -3.06 -9.79
N GLN A 70 1.93 -3.70 -10.57
CA GLN A 70 0.89 -3.03 -11.35
C GLN A 70 -0.44 -3.76 -11.18
N ARG A 71 -1.51 -3.00 -10.99
CA ARG A 71 -2.88 -3.51 -10.98
C ARG A 71 -3.83 -2.57 -11.70
N ILE A 72 -4.94 -3.12 -12.16
CA ILE A 72 -6.03 -2.35 -12.78
C ILE A 72 -7.17 -2.30 -11.78
N VAL A 73 -7.59 -1.09 -11.42
CA VAL A 73 -8.78 -0.84 -10.60
C VAL A 73 -9.94 -0.55 -11.54
N THR A 74 -11.05 -1.26 -11.36
CA THR A 74 -12.26 -1.06 -12.16
C THR A 74 -13.30 -0.35 -11.31
N TYR A 75 -13.82 0.77 -11.81
CA TYR A 75 -14.96 1.45 -11.23
C TYR A 75 -16.22 1.06 -11.99
N PRO A 76 -17.25 0.56 -11.30
CA PRO A 76 -18.49 0.19 -11.95
C PRO A 76 -19.14 1.44 -12.55
N GLY A 77 -19.68 1.27 -13.76
CA GLY A 77 -20.53 2.27 -14.39
C GLY A 77 -21.91 2.34 -13.72
N SER A 78 -22.67 3.39 -14.04
CA SER A 78 -24.07 3.50 -13.61
C SER A 78 -25.00 2.91 -14.68
N PRO A 79 -25.92 2.00 -14.33
CA PRO A 79 -26.90 1.49 -15.27
C PRO A 79 -27.85 2.59 -15.76
N TYR A 80 -28.35 2.44 -16.98
CA TYR A 80 -29.35 3.32 -17.58
C TYR A 80 -30.68 3.20 -16.82
N PHE A 81 -31.17 4.30 -16.24
CA PHE A 81 -32.48 4.38 -15.57
C PHE A 81 -33.52 5.15 -16.41
N GLY A 82 -33.53 4.97 -17.73
CA GLY A 82 -34.67 5.40 -18.55
C GLY A 82 -35.81 4.42 -18.39
N GLY A 83 -36.70 4.66 -17.42
CA GLY A 83 -37.93 3.88 -17.25
C GLY A 83 -38.88 4.08 -18.44
N TRP A 84 -39.96 3.28 -18.47
CA TRP A 84 -41.09 3.34 -19.42
C TRP A 84 -41.77 4.73 -19.51
N HIS A 85 -41.41 5.67 -18.62
CA HIS A 85 -41.86 7.06 -18.55
C HIS A 85 -40.71 8.10 -18.56
N GLY A 86 -39.47 7.65 -18.77
CA GLY A 86 -38.31 8.52 -18.85
C GLY A 86 -38.35 9.29 -20.16
N GLY A 87 -38.77 10.55 -20.11
CA GLY A 87 -38.73 11.46 -21.25
C GLY A 87 -37.34 11.49 -21.88
N TRP A 88 -37.27 11.95 -23.14
CA TRP A 88 -36.07 12.02 -24.00
C TRP A 88 -34.88 12.83 -23.42
N TRP A 89 -35.00 13.31 -22.18
CA TRP A 89 -34.04 14.08 -21.40
C TRP A 89 -33.47 13.32 -20.18
N ALA A 90 -33.78 12.04 -19.99
CA ALA A 90 -33.20 11.25 -18.90
C ALA A 90 -31.67 11.12 -19.09
N PRO A 91 -30.82 11.49 -18.09
CA PRO A 91 -29.39 11.33 -18.21
C PRO A 91 -29.03 9.87 -18.49
N GLY A 92 -28.35 9.63 -19.61
CA GLY A 92 -27.85 8.29 -19.94
C GLY A 92 -26.86 7.82 -18.88
N GLY A 93 -26.88 6.51 -18.59
CA GLY A 93 -25.86 5.88 -17.74
C GLY A 93 -24.45 6.00 -18.35
N PHE A 94 -23.42 5.90 -17.51
CA PHE A 94 -22.02 5.91 -17.93
C PHE A 94 -21.40 4.52 -17.79
N GLY A 95 -20.55 4.14 -18.75
CA GLY A 95 -19.84 2.86 -18.73
C GLY A 95 -18.80 2.76 -17.61
N PRO A 96 -18.29 1.55 -17.33
CA PRO A 96 -17.25 1.36 -16.33
C PRO A 96 -15.95 2.08 -16.74
N THR A 97 -15.20 2.55 -15.75
CA THR A 97 -13.88 3.17 -15.98
C THR A 97 -12.78 2.31 -15.37
N PHE A 98 -11.60 2.37 -15.96
CA PHE A 98 -10.43 1.61 -15.55
C PHE A 98 -9.30 2.57 -15.17
N GLU A 99 -8.65 2.32 -14.04
CA GLU A 99 -7.52 3.07 -13.56
C GLU A 99 -6.34 2.12 -13.37
N THR A 100 -5.26 2.36 -14.13
CA THR A 100 -4.00 1.65 -13.92
C THR A 100 -3.27 2.25 -12.73
N ARG A 101 -2.94 1.38 -11.79
CA ARG A 101 -2.17 1.72 -10.60
C ARG A 101 -0.86 0.95 -10.61
N PHE A 102 0.24 1.65 -10.35
CA PHE A 102 1.55 1.05 -10.35
C PHE A 102 2.45 1.64 -9.27
N CYS A 103 3.36 0.81 -8.78
CA CYS A 103 4.49 1.21 -7.96
C CYS A 103 5.76 0.53 -8.49
N SER A 104 6.78 1.33 -8.74
CA SER A 104 8.11 0.84 -9.06
C SER A 104 9.09 1.29 -7.98
N VAL A 105 9.85 0.34 -7.43
CA VAL A 105 10.91 0.59 -6.46
C VAL A 105 12.24 0.11 -7.01
N THR A 106 13.26 0.95 -6.89
CA THR A 106 14.62 0.66 -7.35
C THR A 106 15.56 0.72 -6.16
N PHE A 107 16.29 -0.37 -5.94
CA PHE A 107 17.36 -0.44 -4.96
C PHE A 107 18.70 -0.20 -5.66
N ALA A 108 19.52 0.69 -5.12
CA ALA A 108 20.89 0.92 -5.53
C ALA A 108 21.82 0.14 -4.59
N LEU A 109 22.66 -0.70 -5.16
CA LEU A 109 23.60 -1.55 -4.47
C LEU A 109 25.03 -1.15 -4.78
N ARG A 110 25.91 -1.23 -3.79
CA ARG A 110 27.36 -1.13 -3.95
C ARG A 110 28.02 -2.25 -3.16
N ALA A 111 28.99 -2.93 -3.78
CA ALA A 111 29.68 -4.07 -3.17
C ALA A 111 28.71 -5.15 -2.63
N GLY A 112 27.64 -5.43 -3.38
CA GLY A 112 26.65 -6.48 -3.04
C GLY A 112 25.68 -6.14 -1.91
N ARG A 113 25.67 -4.88 -1.42
CA ARG A 113 24.76 -4.42 -0.37
C ARG A 113 23.93 -3.25 -0.82
N VAL A 114 22.70 -3.16 -0.32
CA VAL A 114 21.79 -2.04 -0.56
C VAL A 114 22.33 -0.78 0.11
N GLU A 115 22.60 0.26 -0.70
CA GLU A 115 23.01 1.59 -0.23
C GLU A 115 21.79 2.48 -0.01
N ALA A 116 20.85 2.46 -0.96
CA ALA A 116 19.66 3.32 -0.95
C ALA A 116 18.54 2.70 -1.79
N PHE A 117 17.34 3.26 -1.67
CA PHE A 117 16.20 2.94 -2.53
C PHE A 117 15.49 4.21 -2.97
N SER A 118 14.82 4.14 -4.11
CA SER A 118 13.89 5.16 -4.58
C SER A 118 12.64 4.48 -5.12
N PHE A 119 11.51 5.17 -5.12
CA PHE A 119 10.27 4.64 -5.67
C PHE A 119 9.49 5.70 -6.43
N ARG A 120 8.63 5.25 -7.34
CA ARG A 120 7.79 6.10 -8.18
C ARG A 120 6.50 5.37 -8.55
N GLY A 121 5.45 6.13 -8.81
CA GLY A 121 4.14 5.62 -9.20
C GLY A 121 3.03 6.17 -8.30
N ASN A 122 1.79 5.78 -8.61
CA ASN A 122 0.59 6.23 -7.91
C ASN A 122 0.08 5.23 -6.85
N ASP A 123 0.77 4.11 -6.64
CA ASP A 123 0.31 3.02 -5.77
C ASP A 123 1.39 2.47 -4.81
N CYS A 124 2.39 3.27 -4.47
CA CYS A 124 3.44 2.84 -3.53
C CYS A 124 2.96 2.92 -2.07
N ARG A 125 2.19 1.92 -1.63
CA ARG A 125 1.63 1.84 -0.28
C ARG A 125 1.80 0.45 0.31
N ALA A 126 2.12 0.38 1.59
CA ALA A 126 2.24 -0.91 2.28
C ALA A 126 0.84 -1.51 2.42
N VAL A 127 0.53 -2.51 1.62
CA VAL A 127 -0.63 -3.36 1.89
C VAL A 127 -0.25 -4.23 3.10
N PRO A 128 -1.03 -4.24 4.19
CA PRO A 128 -0.85 -5.26 5.22
C PRO A 128 -1.04 -6.61 4.54
N GLN A 129 0.04 -7.36 4.33
CA GLN A 129 -0.09 -8.70 3.75
C GLN A 129 -0.74 -9.61 4.79
N PRO A 130 -1.92 -10.19 4.55
CA PRO A 130 -2.38 -11.31 5.35
C PRO A 130 -1.46 -12.49 4.99
N ARG A 131 -0.60 -12.88 5.94
CA ARG A 131 0.11 -14.16 5.88
C ARG A 131 -0.83 -15.29 6.28
#